data_AF-A0A0W0UTU2-F1
#
_entry.id   AF-A0A0W0UTU2-F1
#
_cell.length_a   1.000
_cell.length_b   1.000
_cell.length_c   1.000
_cell.angle_alpha   90.00
_cell.angle_beta   90.00
_cell.angle_gamma   90.00
#
_symmetry.space_group_name_H-M   'P 1'
#
loop_
_entity.id
_entity.type
_entity.pdbx_description
1 polymer ?
#
loop_
_entity_poly.entity_id
_entity_poly.type
_entity_poly.pdbx_seq_one_letter_code
_entity_poly.pdbx_strand_id
1 'polypeptide(L)'
;MKKSHSTKPTPQEISAAVKTGMSACMSFYETIAKEIPWDVRCHSDYRDVNRETAEKSVIENVSRVLFRNSSRDGHLAVTTLNNKKEPKHFLLSNQELNERTAGCKYYKVNMGDVIVELTQMFVSTARTKYQDFILRGIDQRIEAVKEELRQQQKKLVEKFIVEDDDENNAYEMK
;
A
#
# COMPACT_ATOMS: atom_id res chain seq x y z
N MET A 1 37.94 14.45 -14.46
CA MET A 1 37.02 15.12 -13.51
C MET A 1 35.63 15.18 -14.15
N LYS A 2 34.64 14.44 -13.64
CA LYS A 2 33.26 14.49 -14.13
C LYS A 2 32.58 15.70 -13.47
N LYS A 3 32.11 16.66 -14.26
CA LYS A 3 31.30 17.79 -13.77
C LYS A 3 29.95 17.25 -13.33
N SER A 4 29.59 17.43 -12.06
CA SER A 4 28.22 17.17 -11.61
C SER A 4 27.32 18.27 -12.15
N HIS A 5 26.34 17.89 -12.97
CA HIS A 5 25.26 18.82 -13.33
C HIS A 5 24.34 18.95 -12.14
N SER A 6 24.39 20.10 -11.47
CA SER A 6 23.36 20.54 -10.54
C SER A 6 22.10 20.86 -11.32
N THR A 7 21.15 19.93 -11.36
CA THR A 7 19.82 20.14 -11.92
C THR A 7 18.90 20.65 -10.80
N LYS A 8 18.86 21.97 -10.64
CA LYS A 8 17.80 22.60 -9.84
C LYS A 8 16.47 22.47 -10.61
N PRO A 9 15.36 22.14 -9.91
CA PRO A 9 14.06 22.01 -10.55
C PRO A 9 13.60 23.34 -11.14
N THR A 10 12.94 23.26 -12.28
CA THR A 10 12.36 24.41 -12.96
C THR A 10 11.10 24.89 -12.23
N PRO A 11 10.71 26.17 -12.38
CA PRO A 11 9.51 26.72 -11.75
C PRO A 11 8.21 25.98 -12.12
N GLN A 12 8.15 25.39 -13.33
CA GLN A 12 7.00 24.63 -13.81
C GLN A 12 6.87 23.28 -13.08
N GLU A 13 8.00 22.60 -12.84
CA GLU A 13 8.04 21.34 -12.08
C GLU A 13 7.64 21.57 -10.62
N ILE A 14 8.10 22.67 -10.02
CA ILE A 14 7.71 23.09 -8.66
C ILE A 14 6.20 23.37 -8.62
N SER A 15 5.66 24.10 -9.60
CA SER A 15 4.23 24.44 -9.64
C SER A 15 3.33 23.21 -9.80
N ALA A 16 3.73 22.24 -10.63
CA ALA A 16 3.01 20.99 -10.80
C ALA A 16 2.99 20.16 -9.51
N ALA A 17 4.15 20.02 -8.84
CA ALA A 17 4.27 19.30 -7.57
C ALA A 17 3.39 19.92 -6.46
N VAL A 18 3.34 21.25 -6.38
CA VAL A 18 2.49 21.97 -5.42
C VAL A 18 1.00 21.79 -5.75
N LYS A 19 0.61 21.87 -7.03
CA LYS A 19 -0.81 21.73 -7.45
C LYS A 19 -1.36 20.32 -7.26
N THR A 20 -0.52 19.29 -7.35
CA THR A 20 -0.95 17.89 -7.15
C THR A 20 -0.80 17.41 -5.71
N GLY A 21 -0.29 18.26 -4.79
CA GLY A 21 -0.04 17.87 -3.40
C GLY A 21 1.10 16.84 -3.25
N MET A 22 1.94 16.69 -4.27
CA MET A 22 3.06 15.75 -4.27
C MET A 22 4.34 16.47 -3.78
N SER A 23 4.66 16.35 -2.50
CA SER A 23 5.89 16.90 -1.88
C SER A 23 7.20 16.24 -2.32
N ALA A 24 7.29 15.70 -3.55
CA ALA A 24 8.53 15.13 -4.07
C ALA A 24 8.72 15.55 -5.52
N CYS A 25 9.84 16.22 -5.81
CA CYS A 25 10.37 16.32 -7.17
C CYS A 25 10.39 14.91 -7.79
N MET A 26 9.64 14.73 -8.88
CA MET A 26 9.75 13.55 -9.74
C MET A 26 11.14 13.52 -10.37
N SER A 27 12.10 12.94 -9.67
CA SER A 27 13.37 12.52 -10.21
C SER A 27 13.22 11.11 -10.77
N PHE A 28 12.88 11.04 -12.06
CA PHE A 28 13.06 9.89 -12.97
C PHE A 28 12.24 8.63 -12.65
N TYR A 29 11.32 8.27 -13.55
CA TYR A 29 10.54 7.02 -13.53
C TYR A 29 11.41 5.75 -13.35
N GLU A 30 12.68 5.76 -13.79
CA GLU A 30 13.62 4.64 -13.55
C GLU A 30 14.12 4.53 -12.10
N THR A 31 14.23 5.64 -11.38
CA THR A 31 14.69 5.64 -9.98
C THR A 31 13.56 5.24 -9.05
N ILE A 32 12.33 5.67 -9.35
CA ILE A 32 11.13 5.32 -8.57
C ILE A 32 10.85 3.81 -8.63
N ALA A 33 11.04 3.16 -9.78
CA ALA A 33 10.90 1.71 -9.90
C ALA A 33 12.03 0.95 -9.18
N LYS A 34 13.17 1.61 -8.92
CA LYS A 34 14.33 1.02 -8.21
C LYS A 34 14.26 1.22 -6.71
N GLU A 35 13.71 2.33 -6.24
CA GLU A 35 13.65 2.70 -4.84
C GLU A 35 12.50 2.02 -4.10
N ILE A 36 12.75 1.60 -2.86
CA ILE A 36 11.69 1.07 -1.99
C ILE A 36 10.71 2.22 -1.69
N PRO A 37 9.38 2.01 -1.85
CA PRO A 37 8.39 3.03 -1.54
C PRO A 37 8.59 3.62 -0.15
N TRP A 38 8.52 4.95 -0.04
CA TRP A 38 8.85 5.66 1.20
C TRP A 38 8.00 5.18 2.39
N ASP A 39 6.72 4.92 2.16
CA ASP A 39 5.81 4.41 3.20
C ASP A 39 6.22 3.02 3.73
N VAL A 40 6.84 2.19 2.89
CA VAL A 40 7.42 0.91 3.33
C VAL A 40 8.72 1.12 4.07
N ARG A 41 9.59 2.02 3.59
CA ARG A 41 10.88 2.32 4.23
C ARG A 41 10.69 2.90 5.64
N CYS A 42 9.63 3.65 5.85
CA CYS A 42 9.24 4.20 7.16
C CYS A 42 8.35 3.26 7.99
N HIS A 43 8.01 2.07 7.49
CA HIS A 43 7.20 1.11 8.22
C HIS A 43 7.92 0.62 9.47
N SER A 44 7.17 0.36 10.56
CA SER A 44 7.71 -0.13 11.83
C SER A 44 8.50 -1.43 11.69
N ASP A 45 8.12 -2.24 10.70
CA ASP A 45 8.69 -3.56 10.41
C ASP A 45 9.79 -3.53 9.33
N TYR A 46 10.20 -2.35 8.88
CA TYR A 46 11.34 -2.22 7.98
C TYR A 46 12.66 -2.27 8.75
N ARG A 47 13.58 -3.16 8.35
CA ARG A 47 14.94 -3.23 8.91
C ARG A 47 15.93 -3.51 7.78
N ASP A 48 17.04 -2.76 7.78
CA ASP A 48 18.15 -3.02 6.85
C ASP A 48 19.09 -4.08 7.44
N VAL A 49 18.66 -5.34 7.37
CA VAL A 49 19.36 -6.50 7.93
C VAL A 49 19.47 -7.61 6.90
N ASN A 50 20.40 -8.54 7.14
CA ASN A 50 20.53 -9.72 6.29
C ASN A 50 19.34 -10.70 6.49
N ARG A 51 19.28 -11.73 5.64
CA ARG A 51 18.20 -12.73 5.67
C ARG A 51 18.12 -13.49 6.99
N GLU A 52 19.24 -13.92 7.54
CA GLU A 52 19.31 -14.74 8.76
C GLU A 52 18.79 -13.97 9.98
N THR A 53 19.20 -12.71 10.12
CA THR A 53 18.68 -11.81 11.18
C THR A 53 17.18 -11.59 11.01
N ALA A 54 16.71 -11.40 9.77
CA ALA A 54 15.28 -11.27 9.50
C ALA A 54 14.49 -12.52 9.90
N GLU A 55 14.98 -13.71 9.57
CA GLU A 55 14.36 -14.99 9.97
C GLU A 55 14.26 -15.09 11.49
N LYS A 56 15.36 -14.82 12.21
CA LYS A 56 15.38 -14.83 13.68
C LYS A 56 14.35 -13.88 14.27
N SER A 57 14.30 -12.63 13.80
CA SER A 57 13.34 -11.63 14.30
C SER A 57 11.89 -12.06 14.13
N VAL A 58 11.56 -12.73 13.01
CA VAL A 58 10.19 -13.20 12.79
C VAL A 58 9.87 -14.47 13.59
N ILE A 59 10.82 -15.41 13.72
CA ILE A 59 10.67 -16.63 14.54
C ILE A 59 10.50 -16.29 16.03
N GLU A 60 11.29 -15.34 16.54
CA GLU A 60 11.24 -14.86 17.91
C GLU A 60 10.00 -13.99 18.20
N ASN A 61 9.14 -13.77 17.19
CA ASN A 61 7.94 -12.91 17.24
C ASN A 61 8.22 -11.45 17.59
N VAL A 62 9.42 -10.95 17.30
CA VAL A 62 9.73 -9.52 17.41
C VAL A 62 8.98 -8.73 16.33
N SER A 63 8.77 -9.33 15.16
CA SER A 63 7.95 -8.77 14.07
C SER A 63 7.26 -9.90 13.31
N ARG A 64 5.97 -9.78 12.96
CA ARG A 64 5.22 -10.86 12.26
C ARG A 64 5.56 -10.92 10.77
N VAL A 65 6.05 -9.80 10.24
CA VAL A 65 6.62 -9.61 8.91
C VAL A 65 7.83 -8.71 9.06
N LEU A 66 8.78 -8.81 8.15
CA LEU A 66 9.92 -7.91 8.09
C LEU A 66 10.19 -7.52 6.65
N PHE A 67 10.28 -6.22 6.42
CA PHE A 67 10.65 -5.62 5.14
C PHE A 67 12.13 -5.27 5.15
N ARG A 68 12.88 -5.62 4.10
CA ARG A 68 14.30 -5.30 4.00
C ARG A 68 14.74 -5.05 2.57
N ASN A 69 15.89 -4.42 2.42
CA ASN A 69 16.55 -4.33 1.13
C ASN A 69 16.76 -5.72 0.50
N SER A 70 16.42 -5.82 -0.79
CA SER A 70 16.75 -6.97 -1.61
C SER A 70 18.15 -6.84 -2.17
N SER A 71 18.81 -7.97 -2.42
CA SER A 71 20.02 -7.99 -3.26
C SER A 71 19.73 -7.81 -4.75
N ARG A 72 18.45 -7.85 -5.13
CA ARG A 72 17.97 -7.62 -6.49
C ARG A 72 17.40 -6.21 -6.60
N ASP A 73 17.99 -5.40 -7.46
CA ASP A 73 17.55 -4.03 -7.74
C ASP A 73 16.07 -3.95 -8.10
N GLY A 74 15.41 -2.90 -7.62
CA GLY A 74 13.97 -2.65 -7.84
C GLY A 74 13.04 -3.63 -7.14
N HIS A 75 13.53 -4.40 -6.17
CA HIS A 75 12.71 -5.30 -5.38
C HIS A 75 12.88 -5.04 -3.88
N LEU A 76 11.81 -5.29 -3.14
CA LEU A 76 11.78 -5.40 -1.70
C LEU A 76 11.84 -6.88 -1.32
N ALA A 77 12.68 -7.24 -0.35
CA ALA A 77 12.64 -8.57 0.23
C ALA A 77 11.72 -8.59 1.46
N VAL A 78 10.84 -9.59 1.51
CA VAL A 78 9.89 -9.78 2.60
C VAL A 78 10.16 -11.11 3.27
N THR A 79 10.19 -11.10 4.61
CA THR A 79 10.27 -12.31 5.44
C THR A 79 9.06 -12.36 6.36
N THR A 80 8.40 -13.51 6.45
CA THR A 80 7.28 -13.74 7.37
C THR A 80 7.12 -15.25 7.65
N LEU A 81 6.15 -15.67 8.48
CA LEU A 81 5.90 -17.08 8.78
C LEU A 81 4.61 -17.58 8.13
N ASN A 82 4.65 -18.83 7.63
CA ASN A 82 3.44 -19.55 7.25
C ASN A 82 2.69 -20.11 8.48
N ASN A 83 1.57 -20.82 8.24
CA ASN A 83 0.79 -21.49 9.29
C ASN A 83 1.58 -22.53 10.11
N LYS A 84 2.67 -23.07 9.55
CA LYS A 84 3.54 -24.03 10.22
C LYS A 84 4.67 -23.37 11.01
N LYS A 85 4.65 -22.03 11.15
CA LYS A 85 5.71 -21.22 11.74
C LYS A 85 7.07 -21.37 11.03
N GLU A 86 7.05 -21.71 9.74
CA GLU A 86 8.24 -21.76 8.91
C GLU A 86 8.44 -20.42 8.21
N PRO A 87 9.69 -19.89 8.18
CA PRO A 87 10.00 -18.69 7.42
C PRO A 87 9.68 -18.85 5.93
N LYS A 88 9.05 -17.82 5.37
CA LYS A 88 8.83 -17.63 3.94
C LYS A 88 9.51 -16.34 3.51
N HIS A 89 10.16 -16.43 2.35
CA HIS A 89 10.88 -15.34 1.71
C HIS A 89 10.38 -15.19 0.30
N PHE A 90 10.10 -13.94 -0.06
CA PHE A 90 9.74 -13.61 -1.42
C PHE A 90 10.13 -12.16 -1.70
N LEU A 91 10.20 -11.85 -2.98
CA LEU A 91 10.50 -10.51 -3.47
C LEU A 91 9.24 -9.87 -4.00
N LEU A 92 9.03 -8.60 -3.70
CA LEU A 92 7.98 -7.79 -4.30
C LEU A 92 8.63 -6.71 -5.16
N SER A 93 8.08 -6.44 -6.34
CA SER A 93 8.54 -5.33 -7.18
C SER A 93 8.25 -4.00 -6.48
N ASN A 94 9.26 -3.12 -6.41
CA ASN A 94 9.08 -1.79 -5.84
C ASN A 94 8.07 -0.97 -6.66
N GLN A 95 8.05 -1.16 -7.98
CA GLN A 95 7.08 -0.52 -8.87
C GLN A 95 5.65 -0.91 -8.51
N GLU A 96 5.37 -2.22 -8.39
CA GLU A 96 4.02 -2.72 -8.06
C GLU A 96 3.59 -2.35 -6.64
N LEU A 97 4.55 -2.29 -5.72
CA LEU A 97 4.31 -1.84 -4.35
C LEU A 97 3.98 -0.35 -4.28
N ASN A 98 4.60 0.49 -5.11
CA ASN A 98 4.36 1.92 -5.09
C ASN A 98 2.89 2.27 -5.39
N GLU A 99 2.27 1.53 -6.33
CA GLU A 99 0.85 1.68 -6.65
C GLU A 99 -0.06 1.32 -5.46
N ARG A 100 0.31 0.28 -4.71
CA ARG A 100 -0.51 -0.30 -3.62
C ARG A 100 -0.31 0.40 -2.29
N THR A 101 0.89 0.86 -2.00
CA THR A 101 1.23 1.56 -0.74
C THR A 101 0.41 2.83 -0.58
N ALA A 102 0.17 3.57 -1.67
CA ALA A 102 -0.72 4.73 -1.68
C ALA A 102 -2.17 4.34 -1.27
N GLY A 103 -2.70 3.26 -1.85
CA GLY A 103 -4.03 2.73 -1.51
C GLY A 103 -4.11 2.27 -0.06
N CYS A 104 -3.12 1.47 0.40
CA CYS A 104 -3.04 1.03 1.78
C CYS A 104 -3.03 2.22 2.76
N LYS A 105 -2.23 3.24 2.49
CA LYS A 105 -2.17 4.44 3.32
C LYS A 105 -3.49 5.20 3.34
N TYR A 106 -4.09 5.44 2.18
CA TYR A 106 -5.34 6.19 2.07
C TYR A 106 -6.49 5.49 2.81
N TYR A 107 -6.63 4.18 2.64
CA TYR A 107 -7.68 3.38 3.26
C TYR A 107 -7.29 2.80 4.63
N LYS A 108 -6.16 3.24 5.21
CA LYS A 108 -5.64 2.78 6.52
C LYS A 108 -5.51 1.26 6.63
N VAL A 109 -5.19 0.59 5.53
CA VAL A 109 -4.91 -0.85 5.48
C VAL A 109 -3.45 -1.08 5.86
N ASN A 110 -3.21 -1.82 6.93
CA ASN A 110 -1.85 -2.23 7.30
C ASN A 110 -1.35 -3.31 6.33
N MET A 111 -0.43 -2.93 5.43
CA MET A 111 0.14 -3.84 4.44
C MET A 111 0.85 -5.04 5.09
N GLY A 112 1.53 -4.84 6.22
CA GLY A 112 2.23 -5.91 6.93
C GLY A 112 1.27 -6.99 7.42
N ASP A 113 0.18 -6.59 8.07
CA ASP A 113 -0.84 -7.52 8.56
C ASP A 113 -1.49 -8.31 7.41
N VAL A 114 -1.82 -7.63 6.31
CA VAL A 114 -2.39 -8.28 5.12
C VAL A 114 -1.41 -9.31 4.53
N ILE A 115 -0.12 -8.99 4.46
CA ILE A 115 0.89 -9.93 3.97
C ILE A 115 0.98 -11.17 4.86
N VAL A 116 0.89 -11.01 6.19
CA VAL A 116 0.88 -12.14 7.14
C VAL A 116 -0.36 -13.00 6.92
N GLU A 117 -1.56 -12.39 6.86
CA GLU A 117 -2.82 -13.09 6.60
C GLU A 117 -2.77 -13.89 5.28
N LEU A 118 -2.32 -13.26 4.20
CA LEU A 118 -2.24 -13.91 2.89
C LEU A 118 -1.18 -15.02 2.87
N THR A 119 -0.05 -14.82 3.53
CA THR A 119 0.99 -15.87 3.66
C THR A 119 0.45 -17.10 4.38
N GLN A 120 -0.37 -16.88 5.40
CA GLN A 120 -1.05 -17.94 6.13
C GLN A 120 -2.12 -18.63 5.28
N MET A 121 -2.83 -17.89 4.43
CA MET A 121 -3.82 -18.47 3.52
C MET A 121 -3.22 -19.19 2.31
N PHE A 122 -1.96 -18.90 1.95
CA PHE A 122 -1.35 -19.48 0.75
C PHE A 122 -1.13 -20.99 0.91
N VAL A 123 -1.91 -21.76 0.16
CA VAL A 123 -1.73 -23.21 0.02
C VAL A 123 -0.81 -23.45 -1.18
N SER A 124 0.29 -24.17 -0.98
CA SER A 124 1.32 -24.42 -1.99
C SER A 124 0.83 -25.12 -3.27
N THR A 125 -0.41 -25.63 -3.28
CA THR A 125 -1.07 -26.22 -4.45
C THR A 125 -1.75 -25.18 -5.35
N ALA A 126 -1.79 -23.89 -4.96
CA ALA A 126 -2.32 -22.83 -5.80
C ALA A 126 -1.47 -22.66 -7.08
N ARG A 127 -2.11 -22.69 -8.25
CA ARG A 127 -1.45 -22.60 -9.58
C ARG A 127 -0.78 -21.24 -9.86
N THR A 128 -0.91 -20.27 -8.97
CA THR A 128 -0.44 -18.90 -9.15
C THR A 128 0.88 -18.67 -8.43
N LYS A 129 1.76 -17.83 -8.99
CA LYS A 129 2.98 -17.42 -8.31
C LYS A 129 2.64 -16.77 -6.97
N TYR A 130 3.45 -17.08 -5.95
CA TYR A 130 3.27 -16.59 -4.59
C TYR A 130 3.14 -15.06 -4.53
N GLN A 131 3.99 -14.36 -5.29
CA GLN A 131 4.06 -12.89 -5.31
C GLN A 131 2.77 -12.30 -5.89
N ASP A 132 2.31 -12.81 -7.02
CA ASP A 132 1.06 -12.40 -7.67
C ASP A 132 -0.17 -12.69 -6.79
N PHE A 133 -0.11 -13.73 -5.94
CA PHE A 133 -1.14 -14.01 -4.95
C PHE A 133 -1.15 -12.95 -3.85
N ILE A 134 0.02 -12.60 -3.30
CA ILE A 134 0.14 -11.55 -2.27
C ILE A 134 -0.36 -10.20 -2.82
N LEU A 135 0.11 -9.78 -3.99
CA LEU A 135 -0.26 -8.48 -4.57
C LEU A 135 -1.76 -8.38 -4.86
N ARG A 136 -2.37 -9.41 -5.45
CA ARG A 136 -3.82 -9.43 -5.66
C ARG A 136 -4.60 -9.45 -4.36
N GLY A 137 -4.11 -10.14 -3.33
CA GLY A 137 -4.77 -10.13 -2.02
C GLY A 137 -4.75 -8.75 -1.36
N ILE A 138 -3.65 -7.99 -1.53
CA ILE A 138 -3.58 -6.59 -1.10
C ILE A 138 -4.63 -5.75 -1.85
N ASP A 139 -4.71 -5.89 -3.17
CA ASP A 139 -5.70 -5.15 -3.99
C ASP A 139 -7.13 -5.47 -3.55
N GLN A 140 -7.43 -6.76 -3.33
CA GLN A 140 -8.73 -7.22 -2.85
C GLN A 140 -9.08 -6.63 -1.47
N ARG A 141 -8.11 -6.55 -0.55
CA ARG A 141 -8.32 -5.95 0.77
C ARG A 141 -8.62 -4.45 0.67
N ILE A 142 -7.88 -3.74 -0.18
CA ILE A 142 -8.11 -2.31 -0.44
C ILE A 142 -9.53 -2.10 -1.00
N GLU A 143 -9.93 -2.86 -2.02
CA GLU A 143 -11.26 -2.72 -2.62
C GLU A 143 -12.38 -3.10 -1.64
N ALA A 144 -12.17 -4.09 -0.77
CA ALA A 144 -13.14 -4.44 0.26
C ALA A 144 -13.39 -3.28 1.25
N VAL A 145 -12.32 -2.62 1.73
CA VAL A 145 -12.43 -1.47 2.64
C VAL A 145 -13.07 -0.27 1.93
N LYS A 146 -12.70 -0.02 0.68
CA LYS A 146 -13.30 1.03 -0.14
C LYS A 146 -14.80 0.84 -0.32
N GLU A 147 -15.23 -0.40 -0.57
CA GLU A 147 -16.66 -0.70 -0.69
C GLU A 147 -17.38 -0.56 0.66
N GLU A 148 -16.76 -0.99 1.77
CA GLU A 148 -17.32 -0.77 3.11
C GLU A 148 -17.56 0.71 3.40
N LEU A 149 -16.57 1.56 3.10
CA LEU A 149 -16.68 3.01 3.25
C LEU A 149 -17.78 3.60 2.35
N ARG A 150 -17.88 3.12 1.11
CA ARG A 150 -18.94 3.53 0.18
C ARG A 150 -20.33 3.20 0.73
N GLN A 151 -20.50 1.99 1.29
CA GLN A 151 -21.77 1.58 1.89
C GLN A 151 -22.11 2.39 3.15
N GLN A 152 -21.11 2.70 3.99
CA GLN A 152 -21.30 3.57 5.15
C GLN A 152 -21.71 4.98 4.73
N GLN A 153 -21.06 5.56 3.71
CA GLN A 153 -21.42 6.87 3.17
C GLN A 153 -22.83 6.87 2.59
N LYS A 154 -23.21 5.84 1.83
CA LYS A 154 -24.56 5.71 1.28
C LYS A 154 -25.63 5.72 2.38
N LYS A 155 -25.42 4.92 3.44
CA LYS A 155 -26.32 4.89 4.61
C LYS A 155 -26.41 6.21 5.35
N LEU A 156 -25.32 6.99 5.40
CA LEU A 156 -25.33 8.32 6.00
C LEU A 156 -26.13 9.29 5.14
N VAL A 157 -25.91 9.32 3.82
CA VAL A 157 -26.68 10.16 2.90
C VAL A 157 -28.18 9.84 2.99
N GLU A 158 -28.56 8.56 3.00
CA GLU A 158 -29.96 8.13 3.18
C GLU A 158 -30.59 8.64 4.50
N LYS A 159 -29.79 8.87 5.55
CA LYS A 159 -30.27 9.45 6.82
C LYS A 159 -30.36 10.98 6.83
N PHE A 160 -29.65 11.65 5.92
CA PHE A 160 -29.59 13.11 5.83
C PHE A 160 -30.40 13.67 4.66
N ILE A 161 -30.95 12.82 3.78
CA ILE A 161 -32.06 13.20 2.91
C ILE A 161 -33.25 13.45 3.84
N VAL A 162 -33.50 14.72 4.13
CA VAL A 162 -34.77 15.17 4.68
C VAL A 162 -35.80 14.89 3.59
N GLU A 163 -36.76 14.03 3.88
CA GLU A 163 -37.99 14.00 3.09
C GLU A 163 -38.65 15.37 3.32
N ASP A 164 -38.63 16.23 2.30
CA ASP A 164 -39.45 17.45 2.24
C ASP A 164 -40.92 17.00 2.12
N ASP A 165 -41.45 16.41 3.17
CA ASP A 165 -42.86 16.14 3.31
C ASP A 165 -43.54 17.42 3.83
N ASP A 166 -44.44 17.92 2.98
CA ASP A 166 -45.45 18.96 3.23
C ASP A 166 -45.11 20.43 2.95
N GLU A 167 -44.90 20.77 1.67
CA GLU A 167 -45.21 22.13 1.14
C GLU A 167 -46.26 22.12 0.00
N ASN A 168 -47.10 21.09 -0.13
CA ASN A 168 -48.06 21.01 -1.25
C ASN A 168 -49.56 20.82 -0.91
N ASN A 169 -49.98 21.02 0.35
CA ASN A 169 -51.41 20.90 0.73
C ASN A 169 -52.00 22.17 1.37
N ALA A 170 -51.81 23.35 0.78
CA ALA A 170 -52.57 24.55 1.17
C ALA A 170 -52.88 25.54 0.03
N TYR A 171 -52.86 25.09 -1.23
CA TYR A 171 -53.51 25.80 -2.34
C TYR A 171 -54.68 24.97 -2.89
N GLU A 172 -55.59 24.55 -2.00
CA GLU A 172 -56.95 24.29 -2.47
C GLU A 172 -57.64 25.63 -2.75
N MET A 173 -58.08 25.72 -3.99
CA MET A 173 -58.64 26.87 -4.65
C MET A 173 -60.04 27.20 -4.08
N LYS A 174 -60.29 28.51 -3.93
CA LYS A 174 -61.59 29.22 -4.05
C LYS A 174 -62.86 28.59 -3.47
#